data_AF-W2CAH3-F1
#
_entry.id   AF-W2CAH3-F1
#
_cell.length_a   1.000
_cell.length_b   1.000
_cell.length_c   1.000
_cell.angle_alpha   90.00
_cell.angle_beta   90.00
_cell.angle_gamma   90.00
#
_symmetry.space_group_name_H-M   'P 1'
#
loop_
_entity.id
_entity.type
_entity.pdbx_description
1 polymer ?
#
loop_
_entity_poly.entity_id
_entity_poly.type
_entity_poly.pdbx_seq_one_letter_code
_entity_poly.pdbx_strand_id
1 'polypeptide(L)' 'MGKILREPGAVKELAKAFQVTPQTVRLALNGVTQSDLTKRIRKRALDMGLREKGEEQVTVL' A
#
# COMPACT_ATOMS: atom_id res chain seq x y z
N MET A 1 2.36 -2.88 -10.76
CA MET A 1 2.52 -2.59 -9.32
C MET A 1 2.13 -3.85 -8.56
N GLY A 2 2.97 -4.34 -7.66
CA GLY A 2 2.66 -5.52 -6.84
C GLY A 2 1.52 -5.27 -5.84
N LYS A 3 1.02 -6.31 -5.18
CA LYS A 3 0.03 -6.15 -4.12
C LYS A 3 0.74 -5.89 -2.79
N ILE A 4 0.51 -4.76 -2.13
CA ILE A 4 1.02 -4.51 -0.78
C ILE A 4 0.16 -5.26 0.25
N LEU A 5 0.81 -6.13 1.03
CA LEU A 5 0.23 -6.81 2.19
C LEU A 5 -0.02 -5.80 3.30
N ARG A 6 -1.12 -5.98 4.03
CA ARG A 6 -1.58 -4.99 5.00
C ARG A 6 -2.53 -5.57 6.03
N GLU A 7 -2.38 -5.09 7.25
CA GLU A 7 -3.35 -5.28 8.31
C GLU A 7 -4.55 -4.33 8.16
N PRO A 8 -5.76 -4.73 8.61
CA PRO A 8 -6.95 -3.88 8.56
C PRO A 8 -6.77 -2.51 9.23
N GLY A 9 -5.96 -2.44 10.29
CA GLY A 9 -5.63 -1.20 11.00
C GLY A 9 -4.87 -0.20 10.13
N ALA A 10 -3.87 -0.65 9.38
CA ALA A 10 -3.07 0.20 8.51
C ALA A 10 -3.91 0.83 7.38
N VAL A 11 -4.92 0.11 6.88
CA VAL A 11 -5.86 0.64 5.88
C VAL A 11 -6.66 1.82 6.44
N LYS A 12 -7.10 1.74 7.70
CA LYS A 12 -7.86 2.83 8.35
C LYS A 12 -6.98 4.06 8.56
N GLU A 13 -5.75 3.87 9.00
CA GLU A 13 -4.81 4.98 9.22
C GLU A 13 -4.43 5.69 7.91
N LEU A 14 -4.17 4.92 6.84
CA LEU A 14 -3.96 5.50 5.51
C LEU A 14 -5.20 6.23 4.99
N ALA A 15 -6.40 5.67 5.20
CA ALA A 15 -7.66 6.30 4.77
C ALA A 15 -7.84 7.68 5.44
N LYS A 16 -7.57 7.77 6.75
CA LYS A 16 -7.57 9.05 7.48
C LYS A 16 -6.52 10.02 6.96
N ALA A 17 -5.28 9.56 6.79
CA ALA A 17 -4.15 10.41 6.38
C ALA A 17 -4.36 11.05 5.00
N PHE A 18 -5.04 10.34 4.09
CA PHE A 18 -5.33 10.83 2.75
C PHE A 18 -6.77 11.37 2.57
N GLN A 19 -7.58 11.36 3.64
CA GLN A 19 -9.00 11.74 3.61
C GLN A 19 -9.80 11.01 2.51
N VAL A 20 -9.57 9.71 2.38
CA VAL A 20 -10.24 8.84 1.39
C VAL A 20 -10.95 7.67 2.07
N THR A 21 -11.75 6.94 1.30
CA THR A 21 -12.37 5.71 1.82
C THR A 21 -11.35 4.59 1.99
N PRO A 22 -11.57 3.66 2.94
CA PRO A 22 -10.77 2.43 3.05
C PRO A 22 -10.75 1.61 1.76
N GLN A 23 -11.81 1.68 0.94
CA GLN A 23 -11.88 1.01 -0.35
C GLN A 23 -10.87 1.58 -1.34
N THR A 24 -10.74 2.91 -1.43
CA THR A 24 -9.73 3.58 -2.26
C THR A 24 -8.32 3.13 -1.89
N VAL A 25 -8.01 3.07 -0.59
CA VAL A 25 -6.73 2.57 -0.09
C VAL A 25 -6.52 1.11 -0.49
N ARG A 26 -7.54 0.25 -0.37
CA ARG A 26 -7.44 -1.16 -0.76
C ARG A 26 -7.14 -1.33 -2.25
N LEU A 27 -7.78 -0.54 -3.11
CA LEU A 27 -7.53 -0.56 -4.56
C LEU A 27 -6.10 -0.10 -4.90
N ALA A 28 -5.65 0.98 -4.28
CA ALA A 28 -4.29 1.51 -4.45
C ALA A 28 -3.21 0.50 -4.02
N LEU A 29 -3.38 -0.12 -2.85
CA LEU A 29 -2.45 -1.11 -2.32
C LEU A 29 -2.53 -2.45 -3.07
N ASN A 30 -3.67 -2.78 -3.66
CA ASN A 30 -3.80 -3.92 -4.58
C ASN A 30 -3.21 -3.64 -5.97
N GLY A 31 -2.80 -2.39 -6.26
CA GLY A 31 -2.28 -2.01 -7.56
C GLY A 31 -3.33 -1.96 -8.67
N VAL A 32 -4.62 -1.88 -8.32
CA VAL A 32 -5.74 -1.82 -9.29
C VAL A 32 -5.74 -0.50 -10.05
N THR A 33 -5.31 0.58 -9.39
CA THR A 33 -5.27 1.94 -9.94
C THR A 33 -3.81 2.42 -10.03
N GLN A 34 -3.54 3.35 -10.95
CA GLN A 34 -2.18 3.88 -11.20
C GLN A 34 -2.07 5.40 -11.06
N SER A 35 -3.05 6.04 -10.42
CA SER A 35 -3.06 7.49 -10.20
C SER A 35 -1.91 7.97 -9.30
N ASP A 36 -1.59 9.26 -9.33
CA ASP A 36 -0.59 9.83 -8.43
C ASP A 36 -0.98 9.72 -6.96
N LEU A 37 -2.27 9.76 -6.65
CA LEU A 37 -2.80 9.44 -5.32
C LEU A 37 -2.43 8.00 -4.93
N THR A 38 -2.55 7.05 -5.86
CA THR A 38 -2.16 5.65 -5.62
C THR A 38 -0.67 5.55 -5.29
N LYS A 39 0.19 6.22 -6.07
CA LYS A 39 1.64 6.26 -5.80
C LYS A 39 1.95 6.79 -4.40
N ARG A 40 1.28 7.87 -3.98
CA ARG A 40 1.44 8.47 -2.64
C ARG A 40 0.97 7.54 -1.52
N ILE A 41 -0.19 6.89 -1.67
CA ILE A 41 -0.72 5.92 -0.70
C ILE A 41 0.26 4.75 -0.55
N ARG A 42 0.78 4.22 -1.66
CA ARG A 42 1.73 3.10 -1.64
C ARG A 42 3.06 3.49 -0.99
N LYS A 43 3.62 4.65 -1.34
CA LYS A 43 4.85 5.16 -0.70
C LYS A 43 4.68 5.25 0.82
N ARG A 44 3.58 5.86 1.27
CA ARG A 44 3.28 5.96 2.71
C ARG A 44 3.10 4.59 3.38
N ALA A 45 2.51 3.62 2.69
CA ALA A 45 2.39 2.26 3.19
C ALA A 45 3.76 1.60 3.39
N LEU A 46 4.68 1.77 2.45
CA LEU A 46 6.06 1.28 2.57
C LEU A 46 6.82 1.99 3.70
N ASP A 47 6.65 3.31 3.85
CA ASP A 47 7.22 4.09 4.96
C ASP A 47 6.72 3.62 6.35
N MET A 48 5.52 3.01 6.40
CA MET A 48 4.95 2.39 7.60
C MET A 48 5.43 0.94 7.81
N GLY A 49 6.31 0.41 6.95
CA GLY A 49 6.86 -0.94 7.04
C GLY A 49 5.99 -2.02 6.40
N LEU A 50 4.97 -1.67 5.63
CA LEU A 50 4.20 -2.64 4.85
C LEU A 50 5.04 -3.15 3.67
N ARG A 51 4.81 -4.41 3.26
CA ARG A 51 5.64 -5.09 2.25
C ARG A 51 4.86 -5.45 0.99
N GLU A 52 5.53 -5.44 -0.15
CA GLU A 52 4.95 -5.95 -1.40
C GLU A 52 4.89 -7.48 -1.37
N LYS A 53 3.75 -8.05 -1.76
CA LYS A 53 3.55 -9.48 -1.98
C LYS A 53 4.35 -9.86 -3.22
N GLY A 54 5.46 -10.56 -3.02
CA GLY A 54 6.38 -10.98 -4.08
C GLY A 54 7.83 -10.57 -3.85
N GLU A 55 8.11 -9.72 -2.85
CA GLU A 55 9.48 -9.56 -2.32
C GLU A 55 9.79 -10.73 -1.37
N GLU A 56 9.78 -11.93 -1.94
CA GLU A 56 10.56 -13.03 -1.40
C GLU A 56 12.02 -12.62 -1.58
N GLN A 57 12.74 -12.56 -0.46
CA GLN A 57 14.06 -11.96 -0.34
C GLN A 57 14.99 -12.49 -1.43
N VAL A 58 15.37 -11.62 -2.38
CA VAL A 58 16.61 -11.84 -3.12
C VAL A 58 17.74 -11.46 -2.15
N THR A 59 18.03 -12.36 -1.22
CA THR A 59 19.33 -12.37 -0.53
C THR A 59 20.35 -12.74 -1.60
N VAL A 60 20.96 -11.74 -2.23
CA VAL A 60 22.17 -11.96 -3.02
C VAL A 60 23.28 -12.23 -2.00
N LEU A 61 23.76 -13.47 -1.98
CA LEU A 61 24.98 -13.91 -1.29
C LEU A 61 26.21 -13.24 -1.92
#